data_AF-A0A059E3R1-F1
#
_entry.id   AF-A0A059E3R1-F1
#
_cell.length_a   1.000
_cell.length_b   1.000
_cell.length_c   1.000
_cell.angle_alpha   90.00
_cell.angle_beta   90.00
_cell.angle_gamma   90.00
#
_symmetry.space_group_name_H-M   'P 1'
#
loop_
_entity.id
_entity.type
_entity.pdbx_description
1 polymer ?
#
loop_
_entity_poly.entity_id
_entity_poly.type
_entity_poly.pdbx_seq_one_letter_code
_entity_poly.pdbx_strand_id
1 'polypeptide(L)'
;MPSKSNERLPHNHVGGVGAAVIFLLAGFVFVSAYAGQKLNGAIVIPEWMGIAVVVAFATVFAWVFLFSRVLELGGVRGVRRLMERAAAPLVPFGYFFSAIDSWLVFVVAPAVGATLRGDIVRYTVFFTHIVVGCIFAWHATAPLGLIGAMWAFIAVISVARRWSWIETDRNRLIQDPDMKTNLLRIGLHDDLRDEAVSGLLLLVLILPIAMRQFQLFDFGYPVFQVETGAIDRLDAWVGFFGVELLKALPFLDWADIYSAEAETRIHTSAPLSMHVLLVARAIIDLVFIGAILQALAISVSLSKNRRDFLERRAGVDALDPRIEARELARLSFRKNGEWRFREEIQQYTHYSPSRLIRLKVKAKKGSRLQVAVAEIIRRSGLDITPPAELLPQVTASKRIDPAEVRAVLDEIDELRQYDLDYLAIARRQLNWKSGVEAERKRLVQMIVSKVDVSPQRERELAEVLVGKDADSLANIRVLVVQSLARNAQANPQNLRPLSHAFHYDRAKVVRNTVAAQMRARKLRPVSENELTMLEIGRRVASV
;
A
#
# COMPACT_ATOMS: atom_id res chain seq x y z
N MET A 1 -3.88 5.84 31.94
CA MET A 1 -4.75 6.97 31.51
C MET A 1 -5.28 6.63 30.12
N PRO A 2 -6.61 6.61 29.89
CA PRO A 2 -7.16 6.33 28.58
C PRO A 2 -6.81 7.49 27.64
N SER A 3 -6.21 7.18 26.48
CA SER A 3 -5.77 8.18 25.50
C SER A 3 -7.00 8.82 24.83
N LYS A 4 -6.92 10.13 24.58
CA LYS A 4 -7.90 10.86 23.77
C LYS A 4 -7.86 10.29 22.33
N SER A 5 -8.74 9.36 22.00
CA SER A 5 -8.67 8.52 20.79
C SER A 5 -9.48 9.04 19.59
N ASN A 6 -9.88 10.32 19.55
CA ASN A 6 -10.71 10.88 18.47
C ASN A 6 -10.11 12.07 17.71
N GLU A 7 -8.86 12.46 17.96
CA GLU A 7 -8.21 13.54 17.20
C GLU A 7 -7.41 12.96 16.02
N ARG A 8 -7.61 13.53 14.82
CA ARG A 8 -6.75 13.22 13.67
C ARG A 8 -5.30 13.52 14.05
N LEU A 9 -4.41 12.57 13.77
CA LEU A 9 -3.00 12.70 14.10
C LEU A 9 -2.41 13.97 13.45
N PRO A 10 -1.72 14.83 14.21
CA PRO A 10 -1.14 16.04 13.66
C PRO A 10 -0.09 15.71 12.60
N HIS A 11 -0.03 16.52 11.55
CA HIS A 11 0.92 16.39 10.44
C HIS A 11 2.34 16.84 10.81
N ASN A 12 2.60 17.28 12.05
CA ASN A 12 3.90 17.74 12.52
C ASN A 12 4.72 16.57 13.07
N HIS A 13 5.64 16.04 12.27
CA HIS A 13 6.39 14.81 12.58
C HIS A 13 7.91 15.02 12.59
N VAL A 14 8.43 16.11 12.01
CA VAL A 14 9.81 16.55 12.21
C VAL A 14 9.87 17.35 13.50
N GLY A 15 10.20 16.70 14.62
CA GLY A 15 10.48 17.39 15.88
C GLY A 15 11.75 18.24 15.80
N GLY A 16 11.98 19.10 16.79
CA GLY A 16 13.17 19.97 16.84
C GLY A 16 14.51 19.23 16.74
N VAL A 17 14.55 17.95 17.13
CA VAL A 17 15.74 17.07 16.99
C VAL A 17 16.02 16.72 15.53
N GLY A 18 14.98 16.48 14.71
CA GLY A 18 15.14 16.20 13.28
C GLY A 18 15.68 17.43 12.53
N ALA A 19 15.18 18.62 12.86
CA ALA A 19 15.71 19.88 12.33
C ALA A 19 17.17 20.09 12.75
N ALA A 20 17.54 19.80 14.00
CA ALA A 20 18.92 19.92 14.48
C ALA A 20 19.91 19.02 13.73
N VAL A 21 19.53 17.79 13.40
CA VAL A 21 20.37 16.87 12.60
C VAL A 21 20.57 17.41 11.17
N ILE A 22 19.51 17.94 10.55
CA ILE A 22 19.60 18.55 9.22
C ILE A 22 20.53 19.77 9.25
N PHE A 23 20.44 20.61 10.28
CA PHE A 23 21.34 21.76 10.45
C PHE A 23 22.79 21.35 10.71
N LEU A 24 23.04 20.29 11.48
CA LEU A 24 24.39 19.78 11.69
C LEU A 24 25.00 19.25 10.39
N LEU A 25 24.23 18.50 9.59
CA LEU A 25 24.67 18.02 8.28
C LEU A 25 24.92 19.17 7.31
N ALA A 26 23.97 20.11 7.18
CA ALA A 26 24.11 21.27 6.31
C ALA A 26 25.29 22.15 6.74
N GLY A 27 25.46 22.35 8.05
CA GLY A 27 26.59 23.07 8.63
C GLY A 27 27.92 22.38 8.38
N PHE A 28 27.98 21.05 8.52
CA PHE A 28 29.18 20.27 8.20
C PHE A 28 29.55 20.38 6.72
N VAL A 29 28.58 20.20 5.81
CA VAL A 29 28.80 20.34 4.36
C VAL A 29 29.25 21.76 4.04
N PHE A 30 28.62 22.78 4.63
CA PHE A 30 28.99 24.18 4.41
C PHE A 30 30.39 24.52 4.93
N VAL A 31 30.75 24.08 6.14
CA VAL A 31 32.08 24.31 6.73
C VAL A 31 33.16 23.58 5.93
N SER A 32 32.92 22.33 5.55
CA SER A 32 33.81 21.56 4.68
C SER A 32 33.95 22.21 3.29
N ALA A 33 32.86 22.76 2.75
CA ALA A 33 32.90 23.46 1.48
C ALA A 33 33.69 24.78 1.53
N TYR A 34 33.43 25.59 2.56
CA TYR A 34 34.13 26.85 2.79
C TYR A 34 35.63 26.64 3.07
N ALA A 35 35.98 25.63 3.87
CA ALA A 35 37.36 25.26 4.14
C ALA A 35 38.06 24.75 2.86
N GLY A 36 37.36 23.97 2.03
CA GLY A 36 37.86 23.45 0.74
C GLY A 36 38.17 24.55 -0.27
N GLN A 37 37.28 25.55 -0.39
CA GLN A 37 37.47 26.69 -1.30
C GLN A 37 38.62 27.61 -0.89
N LYS A 38 38.81 27.87 0.41
CA LYS A 38 39.80 28.86 0.87
C LYS A 38 41.24 28.34 0.86
N LEU A 39 41.43 27.02 0.81
CA LEU A 39 42.74 26.36 1.02
C LEU A 39 43.20 25.51 -0.18
N ASN A 40 42.57 25.63 -1.35
CA ASN A 40 42.94 24.91 -2.58
C ASN A 40 43.18 23.40 -2.38
N GLY A 41 42.36 22.74 -1.54
CA GLY A 41 42.43 21.30 -1.30
C GLY A 41 43.53 20.81 -0.35
N ALA A 42 44.45 21.66 0.11
CA ALA A 42 45.50 21.28 1.06
C ALA A 42 45.08 21.59 2.52
N ILE A 43 43.95 21.04 2.96
CA ILE A 43 43.52 21.20 4.35
C ILE A 43 44.31 20.22 5.22
N VAL A 44 45.28 20.72 5.95
CA VAL A 44 45.83 19.98 7.10
C VAL A 44 44.88 20.19 8.27
N ILE A 45 44.07 19.18 8.59
CA ILE A 45 43.19 19.22 9.76
C ILE A 45 44.07 19.03 11.01
N PRO A 46 44.20 20.04 11.87
CA PRO A 46 45.04 19.93 13.06
C PRO A 46 44.41 18.95 14.05
N GLU A 47 45.26 18.20 14.78
CA GLU A 47 44.84 17.13 15.69
C GLU A 47 43.78 17.56 16.72
N TRP A 48 43.86 18.80 17.22
CA TRP A 48 42.88 19.35 18.17
C TRP A 48 41.46 19.43 17.58
N MET A 49 41.30 19.61 16.26
CA MET A 49 39.98 19.55 15.61
C MET A 49 39.45 18.11 15.61
N GLY A 50 40.32 17.12 15.42
CA GLY A 50 39.95 15.70 15.56
C GLY A 50 39.45 15.39 16.98
N ILE A 51 40.17 15.85 17.99
CA ILE A 51 39.76 15.73 19.40
C ILE A 51 38.41 16.45 19.64
N ALA A 52 38.24 17.66 19.12
CA ALA A 52 37.00 18.42 19.26
C ALA A 52 35.81 17.71 18.61
N VAL A 53 35.98 17.11 17.43
CA VAL A 53 34.93 16.32 16.75
C VAL A 53 34.57 15.08 17.57
N VAL A 54 35.55 14.33 18.08
CA VAL A 54 35.30 13.15 18.92
C VAL A 54 34.55 13.53 20.20
N VAL A 55 34.97 14.61 20.88
CA VAL A 55 34.28 15.12 22.08
C VAL A 55 32.87 15.59 21.75
N ALA A 56 32.66 16.29 20.62
CA ALA A 56 31.35 16.74 20.19
C ALA A 56 30.42 15.56 19.89
N PHE A 57 30.89 14.55 19.15
CA PHE A 57 30.13 13.33 18.89
C PHE A 57 29.79 12.57 20.17
N ALA A 58 30.76 12.39 21.08
CA ALA A 58 30.52 11.77 22.37
C ALA A 58 29.48 12.53 23.19
N THR A 59 29.52 13.87 23.16
CA THR A 59 28.56 14.73 23.86
C THR A 59 27.17 14.62 23.25
N VAL A 60 27.04 14.67 21.91
CA VAL A 60 25.75 14.52 21.22
C VAL A 60 25.17 13.13 21.45
N PHE A 61 26.00 12.08 21.41
CA PHE A 61 25.55 10.71 21.65
C PHE A 61 25.10 10.51 23.10
N ALA A 62 25.90 10.99 24.06
CA ALA A 62 25.52 11.03 25.47
C ALA A 62 24.22 11.82 25.67
N TRP A 63 24.07 12.96 24.99
CA TRP A 63 22.86 13.76 25.01
C TRP A 63 21.64 12.98 24.52
N VAL A 64 21.69 12.37 23.33
CA VAL A 64 20.55 11.61 22.76
C VAL A 64 20.21 10.38 23.60
N PHE A 65 21.20 9.66 24.13
CA PHE A 65 20.97 8.43 24.88
C PHE A 65 20.52 8.70 26.32
N LEU A 66 21.05 9.74 26.97
CA LEU A 66 20.59 10.17 28.29
C LEU A 66 19.25 10.90 28.22
N PHE A 67 18.91 11.53 27.08
CA PHE A 67 17.64 12.24 26.87
C PHE A 67 16.41 11.36 27.12
N SER A 68 16.41 10.12 26.60
CA SER A 68 15.28 9.19 26.80
C SER A 68 15.15 8.74 28.26
N ARG A 69 16.27 8.45 28.93
CA ARG A 69 16.27 8.04 30.36
C ARG A 69 15.94 9.17 31.32
N VAL A 70 16.41 10.40 31.06
CA VAL A 70 16.18 11.55 31.94
C VAL A 70 14.73 12.05 31.86
N LEU A 71 14.03 11.83 30.74
CA LEU A 71 12.59 12.12 30.63
C LEU A 71 11.71 11.12 31.40
N GLU A 72 12.13 9.85 31.51
CA GLU A 72 11.44 8.82 32.28
C GLU A 72 11.64 8.98 33.79
N LEU A 73 12.80 9.48 34.21
CA LEU A 73 13.07 9.88 35.59
C LEU A 73 12.45 11.27 35.82
N GLY A 74 11.21 11.32 36.30
CA GLY A 74 10.38 12.54 36.51
C GLY A 74 10.92 13.64 37.44
N GLY A 75 12.23 13.82 37.56
CA GLY A 75 12.91 14.62 38.57
C GLY A 75 13.37 16.02 38.16
N VAL A 76 13.43 16.43 36.89
CA VAL A 76 14.03 17.75 36.58
C VAL A 76 13.21 18.60 35.61
N ARG A 77 12.15 19.22 36.15
CA ARG A 77 11.38 20.30 35.47
C ARG A 77 12.28 21.43 34.94
N GLY A 78 13.43 21.68 35.56
CA GLY A 78 14.42 22.68 35.13
C GLY A 78 15.14 22.33 33.83
N VAL A 79 15.56 21.07 33.66
CA VAL A 79 16.21 20.57 32.43
C VAL A 79 15.20 20.61 31.28
N ARG A 80 13.95 20.18 31.52
CA ARG A 80 12.89 20.27 30.51
C ARG A 80 12.65 21.71 30.02
N ARG A 81 12.59 22.70 30.92
CA ARG A 81 12.41 24.12 30.54
C ARG A 81 13.62 24.71 29.82
N LEU A 82 14.84 24.37 30.24
CA LEU A 82 16.07 24.79 29.57
C LEU A 82 16.11 24.21 28.14
N MET A 83 15.69 22.96 27.99
CA MET A 83 15.61 22.27 26.71
C MET A 83 14.49 22.81 25.80
N GLU A 84 13.30 23.09 26.33
CA GLU A 84 12.22 23.75 25.57
C GLU A 84 12.66 25.13 25.07
N ARG A 85 13.45 25.89 25.86
CA ARG A 85 14.06 27.16 25.44
C ARG A 85 15.16 26.99 24.39
N ALA A 86 16.01 25.97 24.52
CA ALA A 86 17.06 25.68 23.55
C ALA A 86 16.49 25.18 22.21
N ALA A 87 15.36 24.47 22.23
CA ALA A 87 14.67 23.99 21.04
C ALA A 87 13.71 25.03 20.43
N ALA A 88 13.26 26.03 21.19
CA ALA A 88 12.36 27.10 20.71
C ALA A 88 12.79 27.75 19.39
N PRO A 89 14.06 28.15 19.16
CA PRO A 89 14.46 28.73 17.88
C PRO A 89 14.44 27.73 16.71
N LEU A 90 14.45 26.42 16.98
CA LEU A 90 14.38 25.37 15.98
C LEU A 90 12.94 24.97 15.60
N VAL A 91 11.94 25.38 16.39
CA VAL A 91 10.52 25.06 16.16
C VAL A 91 10.00 25.55 14.81
N PRO A 92 10.27 26.80 14.36
CA PRO A 92 9.83 27.28 13.04
C PRO A 92 10.40 26.45 11.89
N PHE A 93 11.66 26.03 12.01
CA PHE A 93 12.31 25.17 11.03
C PHE A 93 11.72 23.75 11.03
N GLY A 94 11.35 23.23 12.20
CA GLY A 94 10.59 21.98 12.29
C GLY A 94 9.27 22.04 11.51
N TYR A 95 8.52 23.14 11.63
CA TYR A 95 7.30 23.35 10.83
C TYR A 95 7.59 23.44 9.33
N PHE A 96 8.64 24.17 8.94
CA PHE A 96 9.04 24.28 7.55
C PHE A 96 9.39 22.93 6.92
N PHE A 97 10.26 22.14 7.57
CA PHE A 97 10.60 20.79 7.10
C PHE A 97 9.39 19.86 7.10
N SER A 98 8.50 19.97 8.08
CA SER A 98 7.26 19.20 8.12
C SER A 98 6.30 19.58 6.98
N ALA A 99 6.29 20.85 6.56
CA ALA A 99 5.51 21.32 5.42
C ALA A 99 6.09 20.78 4.10
N ILE A 100 7.42 20.81 3.93
CA ILE A 100 8.09 20.19 2.78
C ILE A 100 7.77 18.70 2.74
N ASP A 101 7.90 17.98 3.86
CA ASP A 101 7.62 16.54 3.87
C ASP A 101 6.15 16.24 3.54
N SER A 102 5.22 17.05 4.07
CA SER A 102 3.81 16.94 3.73
C SER A 102 3.54 17.21 2.24
N TRP A 103 4.21 18.22 1.65
CA TRP A 103 4.12 18.50 0.22
C TRP A 103 4.64 17.33 -0.63
N LEU A 104 5.78 16.75 -0.26
CA LEU A 104 6.32 15.56 -0.92
C LEU A 104 5.33 14.39 -0.86
N VAL A 105 4.75 14.13 0.31
CA VAL A 105 3.89 12.96 0.56
C VAL A 105 2.49 13.10 -0.05
N PHE A 106 1.89 14.29 0.03
CA PHE A 106 0.50 14.51 -0.35
C PHE A 106 0.32 15.18 -1.71
N VAL A 107 1.35 15.80 -2.28
CA VAL A 107 1.27 16.46 -3.59
C VAL A 107 2.12 15.71 -4.62
N VAL A 108 3.42 15.56 -4.35
CA VAL A 108 4.34 15.00 -5.35
C VAL A 108 4.15 13.49 -5.51
N ALA A 109 4.09 12.75 -4.41
CA ALA A 109 3.96 11.29 -4.48
C ALA A 109 2.70 10.83 -5.25
N PRO A 110 1.50 11.40 -5.06
CA PRO A 110 0.36 11.12 -5.94
C PRO A 110 0.61 11.51 -7.40
N ALA A 111 1.25 12.65 -7.66
CA ALA A 111 1.52 13.13 -9.02
C ALA A 111 2.41 12.15 -9.81
N VAL A 112 3.39 11.53 -9.15
CA VAL A 112 4.25 10.50 -9.75
C VAL A 112 3.63 9.10 -9.75
N GLY A 113 2.34 8.99 -9.38
CA GLY A 113 1.55 7.77 -9.51
C GLY A 113 1.45 6.89 -8.27
N ALA A 114 1.96 7.32 -7.09
CA ALA A 114 2.00 6.49 -5.88
C ALA A 114 0.62 6.13 -5.28
N THR A 115 -0.47 6.74 -5.77
CA THR A 115 -1.87 6.48 -5.36
C THR A 115 -2.67 5.69 -6.39
N LEU A 116 -2.08 5.39 -7.54
CA LEU A 116 -2.81 4.72 -8.62
C LEU A 116 -3.09 3.27 -8.23
N ARG A 117 -4.29 2.77 -8.55
CA ARG A 117 -4.66 1.38 -8.25
C ARG A 117 -3.99 0.44 -9.26
N GLY A 118 -3.25 -0.53 -8.73
CA GLY A 118 -2.58 -1.57 -9.51
C GLY A 118 -1.07 -1.34 -9.58
N ASP A 119 -0.31 -2.36 -9.19
CA ASP A 119 1.15 -2.28 -9.05
C ASP A 119 1.82 -1.90 -10.36
N ILE A 120 1.43 -2.53 -11.47
CA ILE A 120 2.01 -2.26 -12.80
C ILE A 120 1.84 -0.77 -13.18
N VAL A 121 0.66 -0.20 -12.96
CA VAL A 121 0.37 1.19 -13.34
C VAL A 121 1.22 2.15 -12.51
N ARG A 122 1.34 1.90 -11.20
CA ARG A 122 2.19 2.69 -10.30
C ARG A 122 3.64 2.68 -10.77
N TYR A 123 4.19 1.51 -11.05
CA TYR A 123 5.54 1.37 -11.56
C TYR A 123 5.73 2.10 -12.89
N THR A 124 4.86 1.85 -13.87
CA THR A 124 5.00 2.46 -15.19
C THR A 124 4.99 3.98 -15.08
N VAL A 125 4.06 4.56 -14.32
CA VAL A 125 3.98 6.02 -14.16
C VAL A 125 5.21 6.57 -13.42
N PHE A 126 5.62 5.93 -12.32
CA PHE A 126 6.79 6.36 -11.56
C PHE A 126 8.08 6.32 -12.39
N PHE A 127 8.35 5.19 -13.04
CA PHE A 127 9.51 5.04 -13.93
C PHE A 127 9.45 5.99 -15.11
N THR A 128 8.27 6.27 -15.67
CA THR A 128 8.13 7.25 -16.76
C THR A 128 8.59 8.63 -16.30
N HIS A 129 8.22 9.09 -15.11
CA HIS A 129 8.67 10.39 -14.59
C HIS A 129 10.19 10.45 -14.44
N ILE A 130 10.81 9.37 -13.95
CA ILE A 130 12.27 9.29 -13.81
C ILE A 130 12.95 9.27 -15.18
N VAL A 131 12.52 8.39 -16.08
CA VAL A 131 13.10 8.24 -17.41
C VAL A 131 12.96 9.52 -18.22
N VAL A 132 11.78 10.14 -18.24
CA VAL A 132 11.56 11.43 -18.92
C VAL A 132 12.42 12.52 -18.28
N GLY A 133 12.51 12.57 -16.95
CA GLY A 133 13.38 13.50 -16.23
C GLY A 133 14.84 13.34 -16.59
N CYS A 134 15.35 12.10 -16.66
CA CYS A 134 16.71 11.77 -17.06
C CYS A 134 17.00 12.06 -18.53
N ILE A 135 16.07 11.72 -19.44
CA ILE A 135 16.20 12.03 -20.88
C ILE A 135 16.23 13.54 -21.09
N PHE A 136 15.32 14.27 -20.44
CA PHE A 136 15.32 15.72 -20.47
C PHE A 136 16.62 16.29 -19.90
N ALA A 137 17.08 15.79 -18.75
CA ALA A 137 18.35 16.19 -18.16
C ALA A 137 19.56 15.84 -19.02
N TRP A 138 19.49 14.83 -19.88
CA TRP A 138 20.58 14.45 -20.76
C TRP A 138 20.68 15.34 -22.00
N HIS A 139 19.53 15.67 -22.60
CA HIS A 139 19.45 16.37 -23.89
C HIS A 139 19.20 17.87 -23.79
N ALA A 140 18.65 18.38 -22.69
CA ALA A 140 18.42 19.81 -22.53
C ALA A 140 19.75 20.56 -22.38
N THR A 141 19.75 21.80 -22.86
CA THR A 141 20.87 22.73 -22.66
C THR A 141 21.04 23.06 -21.19
N ALA A 142 22.29 23.17 -20.73
CA ALA A 142 22.56 23.60 -19.37
C ALA A 142 22.16 25.08 -19.21
N PRO A 143 21.57 25.49 -18.06
CA PRO A 143 21.29 24.71 -16.86
C PRO A 143 19.91 24.04 -16.84
N LEU A 144 19.10 24.16 -17.90
CA LEU A 144 17.72 23.66 -17.91
C LEU A 144 17.64 22.15 -17.67
N GLY A 145 18.64 21.38 -18.11
CA GLY A 145 18.72 19.96 -17.83
C GLY A 145 18.78 19.61 -16.34
N LEU A 146 19.29 20.51 -15.48
CA LEU A 146 19.26 20.31 -14.01
C LEU A 146 17.82 20.22 -13.48
N ILE A 147 16.85 20.87 -14.12
CA ILE A 147 15.44 20.80 -13.72
C ILE A 147 14.92 19.35 -13.84
N GLY A 148 15.30 18.64 -14.92
CA GLY A 148 14.92 17.24 -15.11
C GLY A 148 15.53 16.32 -14.06
N ALA A 149 16.81 16.52 -13.75
CA ALA A 149 17.50 15.74 -12.72
C ALA A 149 16.93 16.02 -11.32
N MET A 150 16.65 17.29 -11.00
CA MET A 150 16.00 17.70 -9.76
C MET A 150 14.59 17.10 -9.65
N TRP A 151 13.81 17.09 -10.72
CA TRP A 151 12.49 16.47 -10.72
C TRP A 151 12.56 14.98 -10.44
N ALA A 152 13.46 14.25 -11.12
CA ALA A 152 13.67 12.82 -10.87
C ALA A 152 14.09 12.56 -9.41
N PHE A 153 14.97 13.39 -8.87
CA PHE A 153 15.39 13.33 -7.47
C PHE A 153 14.22 13.56 -6.49
N ILE A 154 13.43 14.60 -6.70
CA ILE A 154 12.26 14.94 -5.89
C ILE A 154 11.21 13.80 -5.97
N ALA A 155 11.01 13.21 -7.14
CA ALA A 155 10.11 12.07 -7.34
C ALA A 155 10.55 10.88 -6.49
N VAL A 156 11.83 10.50 -6.54
CA VAL A 156 12.40 9.40 -5.73
C VAL A 156 12.20 9.65 -4.23
N ILE A 157 12.57 10.84 -3.74
CA ILE A 157 12.42 11.18 -2.32
C ILE A 157 10.93 11.14 -1.93
N SER A 158 10.04 11.68 -2.75
CA SER A 158 8.61 11.74 -2.43
C SER A 158 8.00 10.35 -2.20
N VAL A 159 8.35 9.37 -3.04
CA VAL A 159 7.88 7.98 -2.90
C VAL A 159 8.49 7.33 -1.66
N ALA A 160 9.79 7.51 -1.42
CA ALA A 160 10.46 6.98 -0.23
C ALA A 160 9.86 7.55 1.08
N ARG A 161 9.59 8.85 1.11
CA ARG A 161 8.94 9.53 2.26
C ARG A 161 7.53 9.03 2.47
N ARG A 162 6.74 8.89 1.41
CA ARG A 162 5.38 8.36 1.50
C ARG A 162 5.35 6.91 2.01
N TRP A 163 6.27 6.06 1.52
CA TRP A 163 6.42 4.70 2.02
C TRP A 163 6.72 4.68 3.53
N SER A 164 7.62 5.54 4.01
CA SER A 164 7.93 5.67 5.44
C SER A 164 6.71 6.04 6.30
N TRP A 165 5.84 6.93 5.80
CA TRP A 165 4.60 7.28 6.50
C TRP A 165 3.60 6.12 6.55
N ILE A 166 3.41 5.41 5.43
CA ILE A 166 2.56 4.20 5.38
C ILE A 166 3.05 3.17 6.39
N GLU A 167 4.37 2.97 6.48
CA GLU A 167 4.96 2.02 7.42
C GLU A 167 4.74 2.44 8.88
N THR A 168 4.88 3.73 9.16
CA THR A 168 4.65 4.28 10.51
C THR A 168 3.20 4.09 10.94
N ASP A 169 2.25 4.37 10.04
CA ASP A 169 0.82 4.22 10.32
C ASP A 169 0.41 2.74 10.40
N ARG A 170 1.05 1.84 9.61
CA ARG A 170 0.88 0.39 9.72
C ARG A 170 1.34 -0.13 11.08
N ASN A 171 2.52 0.29 11.53
CA ASN A 171 3.06 -0.10 12.83
C ASN A 171 2.18 0.35 13.99
N ARG A 172 1.41 1.44 13.82
CA ARG A 172 0.43 1.88 14.82
C ARG A 172 -0.81 1.00 14.83
N LEU A 173 -1.36 0.62 13.68
CA LEU A 173 -2.46 -0.35 13.63
C LEU A 173 -2.10 -1.70 14.25
N ILE A 174 -0.86 -2.15 14.06
CA ILE A 174 -0.38 -3.39 14.70
C ILE A 174 -0.35 -3.27 16.23
N GLN A 175 -0.10 -2.06 16.76
CA GLN A 175 -0.06 -1.79 18.19
C GLN A 175 -1.45 -1.52 18.79
N ASP A 176 -2.39 -1.01 17.98
CA ASP A 176 -3.77 -0.69 18.37
C ASP A 176 -4.74 -1.17 17.26
N PRO A 177 -5.17 -2.44 17.30
CA PRO A 177 -6.04 -3.03 16.29
C PRO A 177 -7.46 -2.45 16.25
N ASP A 178 -7.93 -1.87 17.36
CA ASP A 178 -9.25 -1.21 17.45
C ASP A 178 -9.23 0.21 16.86
N MET A 179 -8.06 0.70 16.43
CA MET A 179 -7.90 2.01 15.83
C MET A 179 -8.66 2.08 14.50
N LYS A 180 -9.66 2.98 14.45
CA LYS A 180 -10.43 3.21 13.22
C LYS A 180 -9.52 3.69 12.09
N THR A 181 -9.64 3.05 10.92
CA THR A 181 -8.83 3.35 9.72
C THR A 181 -8.94 4.80 9.24
N ASN A 182 -10.01 5.51 9.59
CA ASN A 182 -10.21 6.93 9.29
C ASN A 182 -9.34 7.88 10.14
N LEU A 183 -8.67 7.38 11.18
CA LEU A 183 -7.71 8.13 12.01
C LEU A 183 -6.28 8.07 11.48
N LEU A 184 -6.02 7.24 10.47
CA LEU A 184 -4.71 7.12 9.82
C LEU A 184 -4.44 8.34 8.93
N ARG A 185 -3.17 8.72 8.81
CA ARG A 185 -2.76 9.87 7.98
C ARG A 185 -2.76 9.49 6.50
N ILE A 186 -2.45 8.24 6.18
CA ILE A 186 -2.46 7.69 4.81
C ILE A 186 -3.19 6.35 4.81
N GLY A 187 -4.01 6.10 3.78
CA GLY A 187 -4.65 4.79 3.60
C GLY A 187 -3.61 3.68 3.36
N LEU A 188 -3.77 2.54 4.03
CA LEU A 188 -2.80 1.43 4.02
C LEU A 188 -2.96 0.46 2.82
N HIS A 189 -3.66 0.89 1.77
CA HIS A 189 -4.02 0.01 0.66
C HIS A 189 -2.84 -0.30 -0.27
N ASP A 190 -1.81 0.54 -0.28
CA ASP A 190 -0.69 0.45 -1.23
C ASP A 190 0.62 0.11 -0.51
N ASP A 191 1.34 -0.92 -0.97
CA ASP A 191 2.71 -1.22 -0.52
C ASP A 191 3.70 -0.57 -1.49
N LEU A 192 4.22 0.62 -1.12
CA LEU A 192 5.17 1.42 -1.92
C LEU A 192 6.63 1.02 -1.74
N ARG A 193 6.89 -0.10 -1.05
CA ARG A 193 8.25 -0.55 -0.73
C ARG A 193 9.12 -0.66 -1.98
N ASP A 194 8.61 -1.33 -3.00
CA ASP A 194 9.44 -1.70 -4.14
C ASP A 194 9.68 -0.50 -5.06
N GLU A 195 8.72 0.42 -5.22
CA GLU A 195 8.93 1.71 -5.90
C GLU A 195 9.91 2.60 -5.13
N ALA A 196 9.83 2.63 -3.80
CA ALA A 196 10.79 3.36 -2.98
C ALA A 196 12.20 2.79 -3.17
N VAL A 197 12.39 1.47 -3.03
CA VAL A 197 13.71 0.83 -3.18
C VAL A 197 14.25 1.02 -4.59
N SER A 198 13.44 0.79 -5.64
CA SER A 198 13.86 1.01 -7.02
C SER A 198 14.18 2.48 -7.30
N GLY A 199 13.40 3.42 -6.78
CA GLY A 199 13.70 4.85 -6.84
C GLY A 199 15.05 5.20 -6.22
N LEU A 200 15.33 4.68 -5.02
CA LEU A 200 16.60 4.90 -4.34
C LEU A 200 17.77 4.32 -5.14
N LEU A 201 17.61 3.15 -5.76
CA LEU A 201 18.64 2.56 -6.64
C LEU A 201 18.89 3.42 -7.88
N LEU A 202 17.86 4.05 -8.43
CA LEU A 202 17.99 4.94 -9.60
C LEU A 202 18.76 6.22 -9.30
N LEU A 203 19.01 6.58 -8.03
CA LEU A 203 19.90 7.70 -7.70
C LEU A 203 21.32 7.50 -8.21
N VAL A 204 21.78 6.24 -8.31
CA VAL A 204 23.09 5.90 -8.91
C VAL A 204 23.17 6.30 -10.38
N LEU A 205 22.03 6.45 -11.06
CA LEU A 205 21.95 6.97 -12.43
C LEU A 205 21.64 8.48 -12.46
N ILE A 206 20.75 8.97 -11.60
CA ILE A 206 20.31 10.38 -11.59
C ILE A 206 21.47 11.32 -11.21
N LEU A 207 22.27 10.95 -10.21
CA LEU A 207 23.37 11.80 -9.70
C LEU A 207 24.47 12.04 -10.76
N PRO A 208 25.00 11.02 -11.47
CA PRO A 208 25.94 11.25 -12.56
C PRO A 208 25.39 12.15 -13.68
N ILE A 209 24.11 12.00 -14.02
CA ILE A 209 23.45 12.85 -15.03
C ILE A 209 23.40 14.31 -14.53
N ALA A 210 23.10 14.53 -13.26
CA ALA A 210 23.16 15.86 -12.65
C ALA A 210 24.59 16.43 -12.68
N MET A 211 25.61 15.62 -12.36
CA MET A 211 27.02 16.03 -12.41
C MET A 211 27.46 16.45 -13.82
N ARG A 212 27.03 15.72 -14.85
CA ARG A 212 27.22 16.14 -16.24
C ARG A 212 26.60 17.50 -16.53
N GLN A 213 25.38 17.73 -16.06
CA GLN A 213 24.70 19.02 -16.24
C GLN A 213 25.42 20.17 -15.52
N PHE A 214 26.05 19.92 -14.37
CA PHE A 214 26.95 20.87 -13.72
C PHE A 214 28.21 21.15 -14.55
N GLN A 215 28.79 20.14 -15.20
CA GLN A 215 29.93 20.33 -16.10
C GLN A 215 29.58 21.17 -17.33
N LEU A 216 28.39 20.96 -17.90
CA LEU A 216 27.93 21.68 -19.07
C LEU A 216 27.48 23.10 -18.78
N PHE A 217 27.20 23.41 -17.51
CA PHE A 217 26.81 24.75 -17.13
C PHE A 217 28.04 25.66 -17.12
N ASP A 218 27.95 26.77 -17.85
CA ASP A 218 29.06 27.69 -18.01
C ASP A 218 29.27 28.53 -16.74
N PHE A 219 30.23 28.09 -15.92
CA PHE A 219 30.73 28.82 -14.76
C PHE A 219 31.96 29.67 -15.08
N GLY A 220 32.38 29.76 -16.35
CA GLY A 220 33.62 30.41 -16.79
C GLY A 220 34.90 29.57 -16.59
N TYR A 221 34.77 28.34 -16.10
CA TYR A 221 35.84 27.35 -15.97
C TYR A 221 35.27 25.92 -16.00
N PRO A 222 36.02 24.92 -16.49
CA PRO A 222 35.58 23.52 -16.43
C PRO A 222 35.50 23.05 -14.98
N VAL A 223 34.36 22.50 -14.58
CA VAL A 223 34.14 22.02 -13.21
C VAL A 223 34.94 20.73 -12.97
N PHE A 224 34.82 19.78 -13.89
CA PHE A 224 35.53 18.50 -13.94
C PHE A 224 36.57 18.51 -15.05
N GLN A 225 37.66 17.76 -14.85
CA GLN A 225 38.56 17.39 -15.93
C GLN A 225 37.98 16.16 -16.62
N VAL A 226 37.71 16.28 -17.92
CA VAL A 226 37.03 15.25 -18.71
C VAL A 226 37.89 14.94 -19.93
N GLU A 227 38.23 13.67 -20.13
CA GLU A 227 38.95 13.24 -21.33
C GLU A 227 38.14 13.49 -22.60
N THR A 228 38.82 13.69 -23.73
CA THR A 228 38.20 13.98 -25.02
C THR A 228 37.17 12.91 -25.40
N GLY A 229 35.92 13.32 -25.63
CA GLY A 229 34.82 12.43 -25.99
C GLY A 229 34.15 11.69 -24.82
N ALA A 230 34.60 11.89 -23.57
CA ALA A 230 33.96 11.30 -22.40
C ALA A 230 32.74 12.09 -21.88
N ILE A 231 32.59 13.36 -22.26
CA ILE A 231 31.51 14.23 -21.76
C ILE A 231 30.10 13.75 -22.15
N ASP A 232 29.94 13.18 -23.34
CA ASP A 232 28.66 12.69 -23.88
C ASP A 232 28.46 11.19 -23.66
N ARG A 233 29.29 10.57 -22.82
CA ARG A 233 29.28 9.14 -22.55
C ARG A 233 28.70 8.86 -21.17
N LEU A 234 27.48 8.33 -21.13
CA LEU A 234 26.81 7.97 -19.87
C LEU A 234 27.63 6.96 -19.06
N ASP A 235 28.29 6.02 -19.73
CA ASP A 235 29.16 5.03 -19.10
C ASP A 235 30.39 5.65 -18.42
N ALA A 236 30.90 6.78 -18.93
CA ALA A 236 31.99 7.50 -18.29
C ALA A 236 31.53 8.19 -16.99
N TRP A 237 30.37 8.83 -16.99
CA TRP A 237 29.80 9.48 -15.80
C TRP A 237 29.39 8.47 -14.73
N VAL A 238 28.71 7.39 -15.12
CA VAL A 238 28.32 6.32 -14.18
C VAL A 238 29.54 5.58 -13.66
N GLY A 239 30.54 5.31 -14.51
CA GLY A 239 31.79 4.67 -14.10
C GLY A 239 32.59 5.52 -13.11
N PHE A 240 32.74 6.81 -13.40
CA PHE A 240 33.38 7.77 -12.48
C PHE A 240 32.68 7.80 -11.12
N PHE A 241 31.37 8.01 -11.10
CA PHE A 241 30.62 8.05 -9.85
C PHE A 241 30.66 6.70 -9.10
N GLY A 242 30.61 5.58 -9.82
CA GLY A 242 30.72 4.24 -9.24
C GLY A 242 32.06 3.99 -8.55
N VAL A 243 33.17 4.41 -9.17
CA VAL A 243 34.50 4.34 -8.55
C VAL A 243 34.58 5.25 -7.32
N GLU A 244 34.07 6.47 -7.43
CA GLU A 244 34.04 7.38 -6.27
C GLU A 244 33.12 6.86 -5.15
N LEU A 245 32.05 6.13 -5.46
CA LEU A 245 31.21 5.48 -4.45
C LEU A 245 31.92 4.28 -3.81
N LEU A 246 32.68 3.50 -4.58
CA LEU A 246 33.43 2.34 -4.09
C LEU A 246 34.53 2.75 -3.09
N LYS A 247 35.20 3.88 -3.34
CA LYS A 247 36.21 4.44 -2.44
C LYS A 247 35.62 4.78 -1.07
N ALA A 248 34.42 5.35 -1.09
CA ALA A 248 33.72 5.88 0.07
C ALA A 248 32.48 5.05 0.41
N LEU A 249 32.60 3.71 0.40
CA LEU A 249 31.48 2.87 0.82
C LEU A 249 31.02 3.32 2.21
N PRO A 250 29.71 3.49 2.45
CA PRO A 250 29.20 3.81 3.77
C PRO A 250 29.84 2.82 4.75
N PHE A 251 30.49 3.33 5.80
CA PHE A 251 31.23 2.59 6.84
C PHE A 251 32.70 2.21 6.57
N LEU A 252 33.19 2.23 5.32
CA LEU A 252 34.53 1.78 5.00
C LEU A 252 35.20 2.69 3.95
N ASP A 253 35.93 3.70 4.42
CA ASP A 253 36.80 4.55 3.60
C ASP A 253 38.18 3.89 3.47
N TRP A 254 38.22 2.76 2.76
CA TRP A 254 39.43 1.93 2.65
C TRP A 254 40.42 2.46 1.61
N ALA A 255 39.93 3.23 0.63
CA ALA A 255 40.74 3.68 -0.49
C ALA A 255 41.88 4.60 -0.02
N ASP A 256 41.62 5.47 0.95
CA ASP A 256 42.65 6.33 1.55
C ASP A 256 43.65 5.53 2.39
N ILE A 257 43.19 4.49 3.10
CA ILE A 257 44.05 3.61 3.93
C ILE A 257 45.05 2.85 3.06
N TYR A 258 44.60 2.35 1.90
CA TYR A 258 45.43 1.55 0.99
C TYR A 258 45.99 2.36 -0.19
N SER A 259 45.80 3.69 -0.22
CA SER A 259 46.21 4.56 -1.34
C SER A 259 45.74 4.04 -2.71
N ALA A 260 44.48 3.61 -2.80
CA ALA A 260 43.91 3.04 -4.01
C ALA A 260 43.69 4.14 -5.07
N GLU A 261 44.44 4.07 -6.18
CA GLU A 261 44.29 4.97 -7.31
C GLU A 261 43.13 4.54 -8.21
N ALA A 262 42.43 5.53 -8.80
CA ALA A 262 41.33 5.30 -9.71
C ALA A 262 41.71 5.69 -11.15
N GLU A 263 41.52 4.74 -12.07
CA GLU A 263 41.66 4.99 -13.49
C GLU A 263 40.27 5.33 -14.08
N THR A 264 39.91 6.62 -14.08
CA THR A 264 38.61 7.11 -14.57
C THR A 264 38.80 8.22 -15.59
N ARG A 265 38.03 8.21 -16.68
CA ARG A 265 38.09 9.25 -17.75
C ARG A 265 37.61 10.66 -17.33
N ILE A 266 37.18 10.79 -16.08
CA ILE A 266 36.68 12.01 -15.46
C ILE A 266 37.38 12.13 -14.11
N HIS A 267 37.86 13.34 -13.79
CA HIS A 267 38.56 13.64 -12.55
C HIS A 267 38.04 14.94 -11.92
N THR A 268 38.09 14.99 -10.59
CA THR A 268 37.87 16.22 -9.83
C THR A 268 39.11 17.12 -9.96
N SER A 269 38.91 18.39 -10.28
CA SER A 269 40.02 19.34 -10.50
C SER A 269 39.72 20.71 -9.92
N ALA A 270 38.51 21.24 -10.13
CA ALA A 270 38.07 22.47 -9.50
C ALA A 270 37.47 22.20 -8.10
N PRO A 271 37.57 23.13 -7.13
CA PRO A 271 36.89 23.03 -5.83
C PRO A 271 35.39 22.72 -5.97
N LEU A 272 34.74 23.29 -6.99
CA LEU A 272 33.34 23.04 -7.28
C LEU A 272 33.04 21.56 -7.60
N SER A 273 33.92 20.87 -8.34
CA SER A 273 33.75 19.42 -8.59
C SER A 273 33.84 18.58 -7.32
N MET A 274 34.71 18.97 -6.39
CA MET A 274 34.84 18.31 -5.09
C MET A 274 33.56 18.49 -4.26
N HIS A 275 32.96 19.67 -4.27
CA HIS A 275 31.69 19.92 -3.56
C HIS A 275 30.52 19.18 -4.19
N VAL A 276 30.42 19.17 -5.52
CA VAL A 276 29.37 18.43 -6.24
C VAL A 276 29.48 16.94 -5.91
N LEU A 277 30.70 16.39 -5.93
CA LEU A 277 30.95 14.98 -5.58
C LEU A 277 30.62 14.70 -4.10
N LEU A 278 31.04 15.58 -3.17
CA LEU A 278 30.75 15.46 -1.75
C LEU A 278 29.25 15.43 -1.47
N VAL A 279 28.49 16.33 -2.09
CA VAL A 279 27.02 16.37 -1.96
C VAL A 279 26.38 15.12 -2.53
N ALA A 280 26.80 14.67 -3.71
CA ALA A 280 26.30 13.44 -4.31
C ALA A 280 26.54 12.21 -3.43
N ARG A 281 27.74 12.10 -2.82
CA ARG A 281 28.07 11.05 -1.84
C ARG A 281 27.19 11.14 -0.60
N ALA A 282 27.12 12.31 0.02
CA ALA A 282 26.32 12.52 1.23
C ALA A 282 24.84 12.17 1.02
N ILE A 283 24.29 12.43 -0.18
CA ILE A 283 22.94 12.02 -0.57
C ILE A 283 22.81 10.48 -0.55
N ILE A 284 23.72 9.76 -1.21
CA ILE A 284 23.68 8.29 -1.25
C ILE A 284 23.84 7.70 0.15
N ASP A 285 24.79 8.21 0.94
CA ASP A 285 25.05 7.72 2.29
C ASP A 285 23.81 7.88 3.18
N LEU A 286 23.19 9.07 3.16
CA LEU A 286 21.99 9.35 3.94
C LEU A 286 20.83 8.44 3.52
N VAL A 287 20.65 8.25 2.21
CA VAL A 287 19.63 7.36 1.64
C VAL A 287 19.88 5.91 2.05
N PHE A 288 21.12 5.44 1.95
CA PHE A 288 21.51 4.07 2.26
C PHE A 288 21.35 3.76 3.75
N ILE A 289 21.85 4.64 4.62
CA ILE A 289 21.68 4.54 6.08
C ILE A 289 20.18 4.57 6.41
N GLY A 290 19.43 5.49 5.82
CA GLY A 290 17.98 5.59 6.00
C GLY A 290 17.25 4.31 5.62
N ALA A 291 17.59 3.73 4.46
CA ALA A 291 17.01 2.48 3.97
C ALA A 291 17.35 1.28 4.88
N ILE A 292 18.59 1.18 5.38
CA ILE A 292 18.99 0.14 6.34
C ILE A 292 18.23 0.29 7.65
N LEU A 293 18.21 1.50 8.23
CA LEU A 293 17.51 1.76 9.48
C LEU A 293 16.02 1.43 9.35
N GLN A 294 15.42 1.79 8.22
CA GLN A 294 14.02 1.46 7.95
C GLN A 294 13.82 -0.05 7.79
N ALA A 295 14.68 -0.75 7.06
CA ALA A 295 14.63 -2.20 6.92
C ALA A 295 14.78 -2.91 8.28
N LEU A 296 15.67 -2.43 9.14
CA LEU A 296 15.84 -2.90 10.52
C LEU A 296 14.58 -2.64 11.35
N ALA A 297 14.02 -1.43 11.29
CA ALA A 297 12.80 -1.08 12.00
C ALA A 297 11.62 -1.98 11.60
N ILE A 298 11.45 -2.24 10.30
CA ILE A 298 10.45 -3.18 9.77
C ILE A 298 10.72 -4.59 10.29
N SER A 299 11.97 -5.06 10.24
CA SER A 299 12.35 -6.40 10.73
C SER A 299 12.05 -6.56 12.23
N VAL A 300 12.41 -5.57 13.04
CA VAL A 300 12.12 -5.54 14.48
C VAL A 300 10.62 -5.50 14.74
N SER A 301 9.86 -4.70 13.98
CA SER A 301 8.40 -4.63 14.11
C SER A 301 7.72 -5.96 13.77
N LEU A 302 8.10 -6.61 12.67
CA LEU A 302 7.57 -7.91 12.27
C LEU A 302 7.93 -8.99 13.29
N SER A 303 9.17 -8.98 13.79
CA SER A 303 9.61 -9.88 14.86
C SER A 303 8.81 -9.68 16.14
N LYS A 304 8.57 -8.42 16.53
CA LYS A 304 7.74 -8.06 17.69
C LYS A 304 6.30 -8.53 17.51
N ASN A 305 5.65 -8.24 16.38
CA ASN A 305 4.28 -8.71 16.12
C ASN A 305 4.18 -10.23 16.21
N ARG A 306 5.12 -10.96 15.59
CA ARG A 306 5.17 -12.42 15.68
C ARG A 306 5.30 -12.90 17.12
N ARG A 307 6.20 -12.31 17.91
CA ARG A 307 6.37 -12.65 19.32
C ARG A 307 5.11 -12.34 20.13
N ASP A 308 4.56 -11.13 20.01
CA ASP A 308 3.37 -10.69 20.73
C ASP A 308 2.14 -11.56 20.39
N PHE A 309 2.02 -12.04 19.13
CA PHE A 309 1.01 -13.00 18.70
C PHE A 309 1.20 -14.38 19.37
N LEU A 310 2.43 -14.91 19.38
CA LEU A 310 2.73 -16.22 19.99
C LEU A 310 2.58 -16.21 21.51
N GLU A 311 2.89 -15.08 22.15
CA GLU A 311 2.73 -14.85 23.59
C GLU A 311 1.27 -14.54 24.00
N ARG A 312 0.33 -14.51 23.05
CA ARG A 312 -1.10 -14.24 23.27
C ARG A 312 -1.34 -12.91 23.99
N ARG A 313 -0.59 -11.87 23.61
CA ARG A 313 -0.77 -10.53 24.15
C ARG A 313 -2.18 -10.01 23.81
N ALA A 314 -2.84 -9.38 24.77
CA ALA A 314 -4.17 -8.82 24.57
C ALA A 314 -4.21 -7.87 23.35
N GLY A 315 -5.20 -8.07 22.47
CA GLY A 315 -5.36 -7.31 21.22
C GLY A 315 -4.60 -7.88 20.01
N VAL A 316 -3.69 -8.85 20.16
CA VAL A 316 -2.94 -9.41 19.02
C VAL A 316 -3.44 -10.82 18.69
N ASP A 317 -4.44 -10.90 17.81
CA ASP A 317 -5.13 -12.14 17.40
C ASP A 317 -4.76 -12.63 15.98
N ALA A 318 -3.90 -11.89 15.27
CA ALA A 318 -3.43 -12.23 13.94
C ALA A 318 -1.97 -11.77 13.72
N LEU A 319 -1.29 -12.43 12.78
CA LEU A 319 0.04 -12.01 12.32
C LEU A 319 -0.06 -10.86 11.32
N ASP A 320 1.02 -10.09 11.20
CA ASP A 320 1.16 -9.08 10.15
C ASP A 320 0.98 -9.73 8.76
N PRO A 321 0.15 -9.14 7.87
CA PRO A 321 -0.14 -9.67 6.54
C PRO A 321 1.10 -10.02 5.69
N ARG A 322 2.25 -9.37 5.91
CA ARG A 322 3.50 -9.59 5.15
C ARG A 322 4.18 -10.92 5.51
N ILE A 323 4.04 -11.38 6.76
CA ILE A 323 4.66 -12.62 7.23
C ILE A 323 3.64 -13.76 7.37
N GLU A 324 2.36 -13.42 7.56
CA GLU A 324 1.25 -14.33 7.82
C GLU A 324 1.21 -15.54 6.86
N ALA A 325 1.19 -15.29 5.54
CA ALA A 325 1.13 -16.37 4.56
C ALA A 325 2.35 -17.30 4.62
N ARG A 326 3.55 -16.75 4.88
CA ARG A 326 4.80 -17.51 4.93
C ARG A 326 4.91 -18.33 6.22
N GLU A 327 4.61 -17.72 7.36
CA GLU A 327 4.65 -18.38 8.67
C GLU A 327 3.62 -19.52 8.72
N LEU A 328 2.38 -19.27 8.28
CA LEU A 328 1.35 -20.32 8.26
C LEU A 328 1.67 -21.44 7.27
N ALA A 329 2.16 -21.12 6.07
CA ALA A 329 2.56 -22.14 5.09
C ALA A 329 3.75 -23.00 5.57
N ARG A 330 4.59 -22.49 6.48
CA ARG A 330 5.71 -23.25 7.07
C ARG A 330 5.22 -24.38 7.99
N LEU A 331 4.03 -24.24 8.58
CA LEU A 331 3.45 -25.21 9.52
C LEU A 331 3.05 -26.52 8.85
N SER A 332 2.70 -26.50 7.56
CA SER A 332 2.38 -27.70 6.80
C SER A 332 3.54 -28.11 5.89
N PHE A 333 3.79 -29.41 5.78
CA PHE A 333 4.78 -29.99 4.87
C PHE A 333 4.29 -31.35 4.36
N ARG A 334 4.82 -31.80 3.22
CA ARG A 334 4.53 -33.13 2.69
C ARG A 334 5.60 -34.13 3.13
N LYS A 335 5.16 -35.28 3.62
CA LYS A 335 6.02 -36.44 3.86
C LYS A 335 5.27 -37.69 3.39
N ASN A 336 5.87 -38.44 2.47
CA ASN A 336 5.28 -39.65 1.88
C ASN A 336 3.90 -39.43 1.22
N GLY A 337 3.72 -38.31 0.51
CA GLY A 337 2.45 -37.98 -0.15
C GLY A 337 1.36 -37.42 0.78
N GLU A 338 1.52 -37.56 2.09
CA GLU A 338 0.58 -37.05 3.09
C GLU A 338 0.98 -35.67 3.63
N TRP A 339 -0.03 -34.89 4.00
CA TRP A 339 0.16 -33.63 4.71
C TRP A 339 0.46 -33.89 6.18
N ARG A 340 1.60 -33.38 6.63
CA ARG A 340 1.98 -33.35 8.04
C ARG A 340 2.12 -31.92 8.54
N PHE A 341 1.94 -31.77 9.84
CA PHE A 341 1.96 -30.49 10.52
C PHE A 341 3.06 -30.47 11.56
N ARG A 342 3.72 -29.33 11.69
CA ARG A 342 4.66 -29.09 12.78
C ARG A 342 3.90 -28.92 14.09
N GLU A 343 4.54 -29.25 15.21
CA GLU A 343 3.94 -29.13 16.54
C GLU A 343 3.56 -27.68 16.88
N GLU A 344 4.30 -26.70 16.32
CA GLU A 344 4.04 -25.28 16.53
C GLU A 344 2.63 -24.85 16.11
N ILE A 345 1.92 -25.62 15.26
CA ILE A 345 0.55 -25.31 14.83
C ILE A 345 -0.43 -25.15 16.01
N GLN A 346 -0.14 -25.76 17.16
CA GLN A 346 -0.95 -25.61 18.38
C GLN A 346 -0.90 -24.17 18.92
N GLN A 347 0.19 -23.44 18.68
CA GLN A 347 0.34 -22.04 19.09
C GLN A 347 -0.48 -21.09 18.22
N TYR A 348 -1.15 -21.57 17.18
CA TYR A 348 -1.93 -20.76 16.25
C TYR A 348 -3.44 -20.98 16.41
N THR A 349 -3.89 -21.76 17.39
CA THR A 349 -5.32 -22.08 17.59
C THR A 349 -6.16 -20.88 18.04
N HIS A 350 -5.53 -19.84 18.62
CA HIS A 350 -6.18 -18.60 19.03
C HIS A 350 -6.25 -17.55 17.90
N TYR A 351 -6.03 -17.96 16.66
CA TYR A 351 -6.13 -17.04 15.51
C TYR A 351 -7.54 -16.45 15.37
N SER A 352 -7.59 -15.21 14.91
CA SER A 352 -8.84 -14.54 14.53
C SER A 352 -9.66 -15.35 13.50
N PRO A 353 -10.91 -15.74 13.81
CA PRO A 353 -11.74 -16.57 12.92
C PRO A 353 -11.94 -15.91 11.55
N SER A 354 -12.32 -14.63 11.54
CA SER A 354 -12.56 -13.84 10.33
C SER A 354 -11.31 -13.74 9.45
N ARG A 355 -10.11 -13.72 10.05
CA ARG A 355 -8.84 -13.70 9.32
C ARG A 355 -8.53 -15.06 8.69
N LEU A 356 -8.73 -16.16 9.41
CA LEU A 356 -8.55 -17.51 8.88
C LEU A 356 -9.44 -17.78 7.66
N ILE A 357 -10.70 -17.34 7.70
CA ILE A 357 -11.62 -17.43 6.55
C ILE A 357 -11.05 -16.72 5.32
N ARG A 358 -10.62 -15.46 5.48
CA ARG A 358 -10.04 -14.67 4.38
C ARG A 358 -8.82 -15.37 3.77
N LEU A 359 -7.96 -15.93 4.62
CA LEU A 359 -6.80 -16.68 4.17
C LEU A 359 -7.17 -17.97 3.44
N LYS A 360 -8.17 -18.71 3.92
CA LYS A 360 -8.65 -19.94 3.30
C LYS A 360 -9.17 -19.68 1.87
N VAL A 361 -9.90 -18.59 1.68
CA VAL A 361 -10.45 -18.18 0.37
C VAL A 361 -9.33 -17.69 -0.57
N LYS A 362 -8.40 -16.88 -0.07
CA LYS A 362 -7.30 -16.33 -0.88
C LYS A 362 -6.26 -17.40 -1.25
N ALA A 363 -6.12 -18.44 -0.44
CA ALA A 363 -5.13 -19.49 -0.68
C ALA A 363 -5.48 -20.33 -1.92
N LYS A 364 -4.50 -20.56 -2.79
CA LYS A 364 -4.65 -21.46 -3.94
C LYS A 364 -5.03 -22.87 -3.46
N LYS A 365 -5.98 -23.51 -4.16
CA LYS A 365 -6.43 -24.88 -3.86
C LYS A 365 -5.25 -25.85 -3.84
N GLY A 366 -5.11 -26.63 -2.76
CA GLY A 366 -4.02 -27.59 -2.55
C GLY A 366 -2.68 -26.96 -2.13
N SER A 367 -2.62 -25.65 -1.85
CA SER A 367 -1.41 -25.00 -1.36
C SER A 367 -1.11 -25.34 0.12
N ARG A 368 0.16 -25.22 0.51
CA ARG A 368 0.60 -25.38 1.93
C ARG A 368 -0.16 -24.48 2.88
N LEU A 369 -0.40 -23.23 2.47
CA LEU A 369 -1.18 -22.26 3.23
C LEU A 369 -2.60 -22.74 3.50
N GLN A 370 -3.33 -23.18 2.47
CA GLN A 370 -4.71 -23.63 2.61
C GLN A 370 -4.82 -24.80 3.61
N VAL A 371 -3.89 -25.76 3.52
CA VAL A 371 -3.88 -26.95 4.37
C VAL A 371 -3.53 -26.59 5.82
N ALA A 372 -2.58 -25.68 6.03
CA ALA A 372 -2.25 -25.19 7.38
C ALA A 372 -3.42 -24.45 8.02
N VAL A 373 -4.09 -23.55 7.27
CA VAL A 373 -5.27 -22.83 7.75
C VAL A 373 -6.40 -23.78 8.09
N ALA A 374 -6.70 -24.76 7.23
CA ALA A 374 -7.74 -25.75 7.49
C ALA A 374 -7.46 -26.56 8.78
N GLU A 375 -6.20 -26.91 9.03
CA GLU A 375 -5.81 -27.63 10.25
C GLU A 375 -5.90 -26.75 11.50
N ILE A 376 -5.54 -25.46 11.41
CA ILE A 376 -5.72 -24.51 12.51
C ILE A 376 -7.20 -24.40 12.87
N ILE A 377 -8.07 -24.24 11.87
CA ILE A 377 -9.54 -24.21 12.05
C ILE A 377 -9.99 -25.49 12.75
N ARG A 378 -9.59 -26.67 12.24
CA ARG A 378 -9.96 -27.96 12.83
C ARG A 378 -9.54 -28.09 14.30
N ARG A 379 -8.31 -27.67 14.64
CA ARG A 379 -7.76 -27.77 16.01
C ARG A 379 -8.30 -26.72 16.96
N SER A 380 -8.68 -25.56 16.45
CA SER A 380 -9.28 -24.49 17.25
C SER A 380 -10.68 -24.84 17.76
N GLY A 381 -11.32 -25.89 17.20
CA GLY A 381 -12.70 -26.25 17.53
C GLY A 381 -13.71 -25.17 17.13
N LEU A 382 -13.27 -24.17 16.37
CA LEU A 382 -14.14 -23.14 15.84
C LEU A 382 -15.02 -23.77 14.76
N ASP A 383 -16.33 -23.77 14.98
CA ASP A 383 -17.31 -24.10 13.94
C ASP A 383 -17.43 -22.91 13.00
N ILE A 384 -16.41 -22.76 12.15
CA ILE A 384 -16.31 -21.63 11.23
C ILE A 384 -17.13 -21.95 9.99
N THR A 385 -18.44 -21.79 10.11
CA THR A 385 -19.34 -21.74 8.96
C THR A 385 -19.07 -20.42 8.23
N PRO A 386 -18.70 -20.42 6.93
CA PRO A 386 -18.61 -19.20 6.13
C PRO A 386 -19.89 -18.36 6.28
N PRO A 387 -19.81 -17.02 6.43
CA PRO A 387 -21.00 -16.18 6.52
C PRO A 387 -22.03 -16.40 5.41
N ALA A 388 -21.58 -16.72 4.19
CA ALA A 388 -22.49 -17.12 3.11
C ALA A 388 -23.32 -18.37 3.46
N GLU A 389 -22.72 -19.37 4.10
CA GLU A 389 -23.36 -20.62 4.52
C GLU A 389 -24.20 -20.47 5.81
N LEU A 390 -23.87 -19.49 6.67
CA LEU A 390 -24.72 -19.11 7.81
C LEU A 390 -26.02 -18.45 7.36
N LEU A 391 -26.00 -17.70 6.25
CA LEU A 391 -27.15 -16.93 5.80
C LEU A 391 -28.41 -17.79 5.62
N PRO A 392 -28.39 -18.94 4.90
CA PRO A 392 -29.53 -19.87 4.83
C PRO A 392 -30.03 -20.39 6.18
N GLN A 393 -29.15 -20.53 7.18
CA GLN A 393 -29.53 -21.02 8.51
C GLN A 393 -30.35 -19.97 9.25
N VAL A 394 -29.86 -18.73 9.25
CA VAL A 394 -30.55 -17.57 9.85
C VAL A 394 -31.88 -17.32 9.13
N THR A 395 -31.90 -17.40 7.80
CA THR A 395 -33.11 -17.11 7.02
C THR A 395 -34.13 -18.23 7.01
N ALA A 396 -33.80 -19.44 7.45
CA ALA A 396 -34.75 -20.56 7.54
C ALA A 396 -35.79 -20.39 8.66
N SER A 397 -35.44 -19.68 9.73
CA SER A 397 -36.29 -19.49 10.93
C SER A 397 -37.66 -18.86 10.62
N LYS A 398 -38.72 -19.34 11.30
CA LYS A 398 -40.09 -18.82 11.12
C LYS A 398 -40.23 -17.36 11.54
N ARG A 399 -39.56 -16.97 12.63
CA ARG A 399 -39.40 -15.57 13.06
C ARG A 399 -37.96 -15.17 12.75
N ILE A 400 -37.79 -14.08 12.03
CA ILE A 400 -36.47 -13.57 11.64
C ILE A 400 -36.20 -12.27 12.39
N ASP A 401 -34.99 -12.16 12.92
CA ASP A 401 -34.45 -10.88 13.38
C ASP A 401 -33.76 -10.17 12.19
N PRO A 402 -34.26 -9.00 11.75
CA PRO A 402 -33.64 -8.24 10.67
C PRO A 402 -32.20 -7.80 10.99
N ALA A 403 -31.88 -7.57 12.28
CA ALA A 403 -30.53 -7.18 12.69
C ALA A 403 -29.53 -8.32 12.47
N GLU A 404 -29.93 -9.56 12.76
CA GLU A 404 -29.11 -10.75 12.55
C GLU A 404 -28.82 -10.99 11.07
N VAL A 405 -29.85 -10.91 10.21
CA VAL A 405 -29.66 -11.02 8.74
C VAL A 405 -28.76 -9.92 8.22
N ARG A 406 -28.92 -8.68 8.73
CA ARG A 406 -28.10 -7.55 8.32
C ARG A 406 -26.63 -7.74 8.69
N ALA A 407 -26.34 -8.22 9.90
CA ALA A 407 -24.99 -8.52 10.35
C ALA A 407 -24.31 -9.56 9.44
N VAL A 408 -25.01 -10.65 9.09
CA VAL A 408 -24.47 -11.66 8.18
C VAL A 408 -24.22 -11.09 6.78
N LEU A 409 -25.13 -10.24 6.26
CA LEU A 409 -24.92 -9.58 4.97
C LEU A 409 -23.75 -8.57 5.00
N ASP A 410 -23.53 -7.88 6.11
CA ASP A 410 -22.37 -7.01 6.34
C ASP A 410 -21.07 -7.82 6.30
N GLU A 411 -21.03 -8.95 6.99
CA GLU A 411 -19.88 -9.86 6.98
C GLU A 411 -19.62 -10.45 5.59
N ILE A 412 -20.66 -10.84 4.85
CA ILE A 412 -20.50 -11.32 3.47
C ILE A 412 -19.87 -10.24 2.58
N ASP A 413 -20.28 -8.98 2.72
CA ASP A 413 -19.74 -7.88 1.92
C ASP A 413 -18.30 -7.51 2.34
N GLU A 414 -18.01 -7.53 3.65
CA GLU A 414 -16.65 -7.32 4.18
C GLU A 414 -15.69 -8.41 3.70
N LEU A 415 -16.12 -9.68 3.77
CA LEU A 415 -15.31 -10.84 3.41
C LEU A 415 -15.37 -11.19 1.91
N ARG A 416 -16.19 -10.46 1.13
CA ARG A 416 -16.44 -10.68 -0.31
C ARG A 416 -16.89 -12.10 -0.67
N GLN A 417 -17.74 -12.70 0.16
CA GLN A 417 -18.21 -14.09 0.00
C GLN A 417 -19.52 -14.19 -0.79
N TYR A 418 -19.47 -13.88 -2.09
CA TYR A 418 -20.69 -13.84 -2.91
C TYR A 418 -21.02 -15.21 -3.55
N ASP A 419 -21.16 -16.25 -2.74
CA ASP A 419 -21.52 -17.58 -3.22
C ASP A 419 -23.00 -17.62 -3.64
N LEU A 420 -23.25 -17.82 -4.93
CA LEU A 420 -24.58 -17.76 -5.51
C LEU A 420 -25.56 -18.77 -4.90
N ASP A 421 -25.10 -19.98 -4.58
CA ASP A 421 -26.00 -21.05 -4.15
C ASP A 421 -26.62 -20.73 -2.79
N TYR A 422 -25.80 -20.27 -1.84
CA TYR A 422 -26.29 -19.86 -0.54
C TYR A 422 -27.13 -18.58 -0.60
N LEU A 423 -26.72 -17.57 -1.39
CA LEU A 423 -27.48 -16.34 -1.56
C LEU A 423 -28.87 -16.62 -2.19
N ALA A 424 -28.95 -17.55 -3.14
CA ALA A 424 -30.20 -17.93 -3.79
C ALA A 424 -31.15 -18.68 -2.84
N ILE A 425 -30.63 -19.58 -1.99
CA ILE A 425 -31.42 -20.26 -0.95
C ILE A 425 -31.98 -19.23 0.03
N ALA A 426 -31.12 -18.37 0.58
CA ALA A 426 -31.53 -17.34 1.53
C ALA A 426 -32.59 -16.40 0.95
N ARG A 427 -32.43 -16.00 -0.32
CA ARG A 427 -33.40 -15.18 -1.04
C ARG A 427 -34.78 -15.84 -1.09
N ARG A 428 -34.85 -17.12 -1.47
CA ARG A 428 -36.12 -17.88 -1.53
C ARG A 428 -36.79 -17.96 -0.17
N GLN A 429 -36.02 -18.21 0.89
CA GLN A 429 -36.52 -18.29 2.26
C GLN A 429 -37.01 -16.94 2.82
N LEU A 430 -36.39 -15.83 2.43
CA LEU A 430 -36.81 -14.48 2.81
C LEU A 430 -38.02 -13.98 2.02
N ASN A 431 -38.34 -14.60 0.89
CA ASN A 431 -39.53 -14.22 0.12
C ASN A 431 -40.76 -14.47 0.99
N TRP A 432 -41.70 -13.52 0.97
CA TRP A 432 -42.94 -13.52 1.77
C TRP A 432 -42.79 -13.27 3.28
N LYS A 433 -41.58 -13.07 3.80
CA LYS A 433 -41.37 -12.67 5.20
C LYS A 433 -41.45 -11.15 5.35
N SER A 434 -42.18 -10.70 6.38
CA SER A 434 -42.38 -9.28 6.71
C SER A 434 -41.27 -8.73 7.61
N GLY A 435 -40.95 -7.45 7.46
CA GLY A 435 -39.99 -6.74 8.33
C GLY A 435 -38.51 -6.90 7.93
N VAL A 436 -38.25 -7.55 6.80
CA VAL A 436 -36.91 -7.84 6.25
C VAL A 436 -36.77 -7.35 4.80
N GLU A 437 -37.60 -6.38 4.39
CA GLU A 437 -37.67 -5.90 3.02
C GLU A 437 -36.37 -5.21 2.58
N ALA A 438 -35.70 -4.52 3.51
CA ALA A 438 -34.42 -3.85 3.26
C ALA A 438 -33.30 -4.87 3.04
N GLU A 439 -33.23 -5.91 3.87
CA GLU A 439 -32.26 -6.99 3.82
C GLU A 439 -32.45 -7.81 2.54
N ARG A 440 -33.71 -8.10 2.17
CA ARG A 440 -34.02 -8.83 0.93
C ARG A 440 -33.63 -8.04 -0.31
N LYS A 441 -33.87 -6.72 -0.30
CA LYS A 441 -33.42 -5.81 -1.37
C LYS A 441 -31.89 -5.80 -1.47
N ARG A 442 -31.19 -5.71 -0.33
CA ARG A 442 -29.72 -5.71 -0.27
C ARG A 442 -29.14 -7.02 -0.80
N LEU A 443 -29.69 -8.16 -0.39
CA LEU A 443 -29.30 -9.49 -0.87
C LEU A 443 -29.38 -9.60 -2.39
N VAL A 444 -30.51 -9.19 -3.00
CA VAL A 444 -30.66 -9.20 -4.47
C VAL A 444 -29.69 -8.21 -5.13
N GLN A 445 -29.45 -7.05 -4.53
CA GLN A 445 -28.47 -6.09 -5.04
C GLN A 445 -27.04 -6.65 -5.00
N MET A 446 -26.68 -7.46 -4.00
CA MET A 446 -25.39 -8.18 -3.96
C MET A 446 -25.29 -9.20 -5.10
N ILE A 447 -26.33 -10.01 -5.33
CA ILE A 447 -26.36 -10.97 -6.47
C ILE A 447 -26.20 -10.22 -7.80
N VAL A 448 -26.86 -9.07 -7.96
CA VAL A 448 -26.78 -8.27 -9.20
C VAL A 448 -25.41 -7.63 -9.39
N SER A 449 -24.80 -7.07 -8.35
CA SER A 449 -23.62 -6.19 -8.48
C SER A 449 -22.28 -6.83 -8.12
N LYS A 450 -22.29 -7.95 -7.38
CA LYS A 450 -21.07 -8.55 -6.80
C LYS A 450 -20.79 -9.98 -7.25
N VAL A 451 -21.81 -10.75 -7.62
CA VAL A 451 -21.64 -12.10 -8.16
C VAL A 451 -21.26 -12.02 -9.64
N ASP A 452 -20.27 -12.80 -10.06
CA ASP A 452 -19.80 -12.84 -11.45
C ASP A 452 -20.92 -13.28 -12.42
N VAL A 453 -20.89 -12.71 -13.64
CA VAL A 453 -21.88 -13.01 -14.67
C VAL A 453 -21.74 -14.47 -15.11
N SER A 454 -22.76 -15.28 -14.84
CA SER A 454 -22.82 -16.69 -15.24
C SER A 454 -24.24 -17.07 -15.67
N PRO A 455 -24.41 -18.12 -16.51
CA PRO A 455 -25.74 -18.61 -16.88
C PRO A 455 -26.59 -19.04 -15.67
N GLN A 456 -25.96 -19.45 -14.57
CA GLN A 456 -26.65 -19.82 -13.33
C GLN A 456 -27.14 -18.57 -12.58
N ARG A 457 -26.30 -17.51 -12.48
CA ARG A 457 -26.71 -16.22 -11.92
C ARG A 457 -27.89 -15.64 -12.69
N GLU A 458 -27.83 -15.63 -14.02
CA GLU A 458 -28.90 -15.09 -14.86
C GLU A 458 -30.21 -15.89 -14.70
N ARG A 459 -30.14 -17.22 -14.52
CA ARG A 459 -31.30 -18.06 -14.18
C ARG A 459 -31.92 -17.67 -12.83
N GLU A 460 -31.11 -17.48 -11.79
CA GLU A 460 -31.60 -17.04 -10.49
C GLU A 460 -32.20 -15.62 -10.54
N LEU A 461 -31.63 -14.69 -11.33
CA LEU A 461 -32.23 -13.38 -11.57
C LEU A 461 -33.54 -13.46 -12.36
N ALA A 462 -33.66 -14.38 -13.32
CA ALA A 462 -34.91 -14.64 -14.03
C ALA A 462 -35.99 -15.20 -13.09
N GLU A 463 -35.61 -16.11 -12.17
CA GLU A 463 -36.49 -16.61 -11.13
C GLU A 463 -37.02 -15.48 -10.22
N VAL A 464 -36.18 -14.49 -9.89
CA VAL A 464 -36.64 -13.28 -9.15
C VAL A 464 -37.73 -12.54 -9.90
N LEU A 465 -37.65 -12.46 -11.23
CA LEU A 465 -38.55 -11.66 -12.06
C LEU A 465 -39.89 -12.37 -12.34
N VAL A 466 -39.87 -13.62 -12.79
CA VAL A 466 -41.08 -14.37 -13.23
C VAL A 466 -41.11 -15.84 -12.80
N GLY A 467 -40.21 -16.25 -11.92
CA GLY A 467 -40.09 -17.64 -11.48
C GLY A 467 -41.23 -18.13 -10.59
N LYS A 468 -41.16 -19.41 -10.19
CA LYS A 468 -42.07 -19.98 -9.18
C LYS A 468 -41.90 -19.24 -7.86
N ASP A 469 -40.66 -18.86 -7.55
CA ASP A 469 -40.30 -18.08 -6.38
C ASP A 469 -40.02 -16.60 -6.75
N ALA A 470 -40.81 -16.05 -7.68
CA ALA A 470 -40.74 -14.64 -8.04
C ALA A 470 -40.87 -13.75 -6.79
N ASP A 471 -40.04 -12.71 -6.73
CA ASP A 471 -39.99 -11.87 -5.55
C ASP A 471 -41.29 -11.08 -5.43
N SER A 472 -41.90 -11.14 -4.24
CA SER A 472 -43.20 -10.51 -3.97
C SER A 472 -43.21 -8.98 -4.13
N LEU A 473 -42.06 -8.32 -3.97
CA LEU A 473 -41.94 -6.87 -3.99
C LEU A 473 -41.50 -6.35 -5.36
N ALA A 474 -42.31 -5.45 -5.93
CA ALA A 474 -42.07 -4.89 -7.26
C ALA A 474 -40.72 -4.16 -7.37
N ASN A 475 -40.28 -3.47 -6.32
CA ASN A 475 -39.01 -2.74 -6.29
C ASN A 475 -37.78 -3.68 -6.36
N ILE A 476 -37.87 -4.90 -5.82
CA ILE A 476 -36.81 -5.91 -5.92
C ILE A 476 -36.80 -6.52 -7.33
N ARG A 477 -37.98 -6.85 -7.88
CA ARG A 477 -38.08 -7.32 -9.28
C ARG A 477 -37.51 -6.31 -10.28
N VAL A 478 -37.68 -5.01 -10.03
CA VAL A 478 -37.07 -3.94 -10.85
C VAL A 478 -35.53 -4.00 -10.86
N LEU A 479 -34.87 -4.37 -9.74
CA LEU A 479 -33.40 -4.40 -9.66
C LEU A 479 -32.77 -5.36 -10.67
N VAL A 480 -33.44 -6.48 -10.95
CA VAL A 480 -32.88 -7.52 -11.81
C VAL A 480 -33.09 -7.25 -13.30
N VAL A 481 -34.09 -6.43 -13.66
CA VAL A 481 -34.45 -6.12 -15.07
C VAL A 481 -33.27 -5.54 -15.83
N GLN A 482 -32.55 -4.58 -15.24
CA GLN A 482 -31.42 -3.94 -15.93
C GLN A 482 -30.28 -4.92 -16.21
N SER A 483 -30.00 -5.85 -15.29
CA SER A 483 -28.97 -6.87 -15.48
C SER A 483 -29.37 -7.87 -16.56
N LEU A 484 -30.59 -8.43 -16.46
CA LEU A 484 -31.11 -9.38 -17.44
C LEU A 484 -31.15 -8.79 -18.86
N ALA A 485 -31.65 -7.55 -18.99
CA ALA A 485 -31.73 -6.86 -20.28
C ALA A 485 -30.33 -6.54 -20.83
N ARG A 486 -29.36 -6.23 -19.96
CA ARG A 486 -27.97 -6.00 -20.37
C ARG A 486 -27.35 -7.23 -20.99
N ASN A 487 -27.63 -8.38 -20.41
CA ASN A 487 -27.01 -9.64 -20.79
C ASN A 487 -27.85 -10.44 -21.81
N ALA A 488 -29.04 -9.96 -22.17
CA ALA A 488 -29.95 -10.65 -23.10
C ALA A 488 -29.40 -10.82 -24.53
N GLN A 489 -28.46 -9.97 -24.97
CA GLN A 489 -27.78 -10.15 -26.26
C GLN A 489 -26.81 -11.33 -26.24
N ALA A 490 -26.09 -11.51 -25.13
CA ALA A 490 -25.13 -12.61 -24.96
C ALA A 490 -25.81 -13.92 -24.50
N ASN A 491 -26.93 -13.81 -23.77
CA ASN A 491 -27.75 -14.93 -23.34
C ASN A 491 -29.22 -14.71 -23.74
N PRO A 492 -29.62 -15.17 -24.94
CA PRO A 492 -30.99 -15.02 -25.44
C PRO A 492 -32.07 -15.63 -24.53
N GLN A 493 -31.69 -16.55 -23.61
CA GLN A 493 -32.64 -17.13 -22.64
C GLN A 493 -33.25 -16.07 -21.71
N ASN A 494 -32.59 -14.93 -21.52
CA ASN A 494 -33.10 -13.80 -20.73
C ASN A 494 -34.27 -13.07 -21.41
N LEU A 495 -34.47 -13.22 -22.73
CA LEU A 495 -35.58 -12.57 -23.44
C LEU A 495 -36.95 -13.12 -23.02
N ARG A 496 -37.03 -14.41 -22.72
CA ARG A 496 -38.27 -15.05 -22.28
C ARG A 496 -38.80 -14.47 -20.97
N PRO A 497 -38.04 -14.44 -19.85
CA PRO A 497 -38.53 -13.88 -18.60
C PRO A 497 -38.81 -12.38 -18.69
N LEU A 498 -38.02 -11.62 -19.47
CA LEU A 498 -38.30 -10.21 -19.74
C LEU A 498 -39.62 -10.02 -20.49
N SER A 499 -39.87 -10.80 -21.55
CA SER A 499 -41.10 -10.71 -22.33
C SER A 499 -42.33 -11.12 -21.52
N HIS A 500 -42.21 -12.17 -20.70
CA HIS A 500 -43.26 -12.58 -19.78
C HIS A 500 -43.55 -11.47 -18.75
N ALA A 501 -42.53 -10.85 -18.17
CA ALA A 501 -42.73 -9.73 -17.24
C ALA A 501 -43.35 -8.51 -17.91
N PHE A 502 -42.99 -8.24 -19.17
CA PHE A 502 -43.56 -7.14 -19.96
C PHE A 502 -45.07 -7.28 -20.15
N HIS A 503 -45.54 -8.48 -20.50
CA HIS A 503 -46.97 -8.73 -20.75
C HIS A 503 -47.76 -8.99 -19.47
N TYR A 504 -47.22 -9.79 -18.54
CA TYR A 504 -48.01 -10.42 -17.47
C TYR A 504 -47.60 -10.04 -16.03
N ASP A 505 -46.52 -9.26 -15.79
CA ASP A 505 -46.18 -8.87 -14.41
C ASP A 505 -47.33 -8.05 -13.82
N ARG A 506 -47.73 -8.34 -12.57
CA ARG A 506 -48.86 -7.68 -11.91
C ARG A 506 -48.61 -6.18 -11.65
N ALA A 507 -47.36 -5.79 -11.42
CA ALA A 507 -46.99 -4.42 -11.09
C ALA A 507 -46.67 -3.58 -12.33
N LYS A 508 -47.41 -2.48 -12.52
CA LYS A 508 -47.20 -1.53 -13.63
C LYS A 508 -45.77 -0.99 -13.68
N VAL A 509 -45.14 -0.76 -12.53
CA VAL A 509 -43.75 -0.26 -12.45
C VAL A 509 -42.75 -1.26 -13.05
N VAL A 510 -42.93 -2.56 -12.82
CA VAL A 510 -42.07 -3.59 -13.41
C VAL A 510 -42.26 -3.61 -14.92
N ARG A 511 -43.51 -3.66 -15.41
CA ARG A 511 -43.83 -3.64 -16.85
C ARG A 511 -43.22 -2.44 -17.56
N ASN A 512 -43.38 -1.25 -17.00
CA ASN A 512 -42.82 -0.01 -17.54
C ASN A 512 -41.28 -0.03 -17.57
N THR A 513 -40.65 -0.56 -16.53
CA THR A 513 -39.18 -0.65 -16.45
C THR A 513 -38.63 -1.64 -17.47
N VAL A 514 -39.27 -2.80 -17.62
CA VAL A 514 -38.92 -3.79 -18.64
C VAL A 514 -39.07 -3.19 -20.03
N ALA A 515 -40.20 -2.54 -20.32
CA ALA A 515 -40.44 -1.86 -21.59
C ALA A 515 -39.34 -0.83 -21.91
N ALA A 516 -38.97 -0.01 -20.93
CA ALA A 516 -37.93 0.99 -21.08
C ALA A 516 -36.56 0.36 -21.38
N GLN A 517 -36.17 -0.67 -20.63
CA GLN A 517 -34.87 -1.35 -20.81
C GLN A 517 -34.80 -2.13 -22.13
N MET A 518 -35.88 -2.77 -22.56
CA MET A 518 -35.94 -3.47 -23.85
C MET A 518 -35.84 -2.49 -25.02
N ARG A 519 -36.56 -1.35 -24.96
CA ARG A 519 -36.45 -0.28 -25.97
C ARG A 519 -35.04 0.30 -26.03
N ALA A 520 -34.46 0.64 -24.88
CA ALA A 520 -33.11 1.20 -24.80
C ALA A 520 -32.04 0.28 -25.41
N ARG A 521 -32.26 -1.03 -25.38
CA ARG A 521 -31.32 -2.05 -25.89
C ARG A 521 -31.73 -2.68 -27.21
N LYS A 522 -32.78 -2.14 -27.86
CA LYS A 522 -33.35 -2.64 -29.12
C LYS A 522 -33.72 -4.13 -29.08
N LEU A 523 -34.15 -4.62 -27.92
CA LEU A 523 -34.61 -6.00 -27.73
C LEU A 523 -36.09 -6.10 -28.13
N ARG A 524 -36.42 -7.06 -28.99
CA ARG A 524 -37.82 -7.34 -29.36
C ARG A 524 -38.45 -8.30 -28.36
N PRO A 525 -39.63 -7.99 -27.79
CA PRO A 525 -40.34 -8.93 -26.95
C PRO A 525 -40.82 -10.13 -27.77
N VAL A 526 -40.76 -11.31 -27.15
CA VAL A 526 -41.39 -12.52 -27.68
C VAL A 526 -42.91 -12.28 -27.69
N SER A 527 -43.57 -12.70 -28.77
CA SER A 527 -45.02 -12.50 -28.91
C SER A 527 -45.79 -13.31 -27.85
N GLU A 528 -47.00 -12.84 -27.48
CA GLU A 528 -47.85 -13.55 -26.52
C GLU A 528 -48.12 -14.99 -26.99
N ASN A 529 -48.44 -15.17 -28.27
CA ASN A 529 -48.69 -16.48 -28.89
C ASN A 529 -47.49 -17.44 -28.77
N GLU A 530 -46.26 -16.95 -28.98
CA GLU A 530 -45.05 -17.76 -28.84
C GLU A 530 -44.77 -18.13 -27.37
N LEU A 531 -45.06 -17.23 -26.43
CA LEU A 531 -44.94 -17.52 -24.99
C LEU A 531 -45.94 -18.61 -24.56
N THR A 532 -47.19 -18.54 -25.04
CA THR A 532 -48.24 -19.53 -24.72
C THR A 532 -47.90 -20.90 -25.29
N MET A 533 -47.44 -20.99 -26.54
CA MET A 533 -47.03 -22.25 -27.17
C MET A 533 -45.85 -22.92 -26.44
N LEU A 534 -44.90 -22.12 -25.94
CA LEU A 534 -43.75 -22.60 -25.17
C LEU A 534 -44.11 -23.02 -23.73
N GLU A 535 -45.21 -22.53 -23.17
CA GLU A 535 -45.74 -22.98 -21.88
C GLU A 535 -46.53 -24.29 -22.01
N ILE A 536 -47.33 -24.41 -23.08
CA ILE A 536 -48.04 -25.64 -23.43
C ILE A 536 -47.03 -26.77 -23.68
N GLY A 537 -45.98 -26.52 -24.48
CA GLY A 537 -44.93 -27.50 -24.74
C GLY A 537 -44.16 -27.95 -23.48
N ARG A 538 -43.97 -27.05 -22.50
CA ARG A 538 -43.36 -27.42 -21.20
C ARG A 538 -44.27 -28.30 -20.36
N ARG A 539 -45.57 -28.00 -20.31
CA ARG A 539 -46.55 -28.80 -19.55
C ARG A 539 -46.68 -30.21 -20.12
N VAL A 540 -46.64 -30.34 -21.44
CA VAL A 540 -46.68 -31.64 -22.14
C VAL A 540 -45.40 -32.45 -21.92
N ALA A 541 -44.23 -31.79 -21.75
CA ALA A 541 -42.97 -32.47 -21.46
C ALA A 541 -42.73 -32.80 -19.97
N SER A 542 -43.59 -32.32 -19.07
CA SER A 542 -43.53 -32.56 -17.61
C SER A 542 -44.58 -33.54 -17.09
N VAL A 543 -45.40 -34.08 -18.00
CA VAL A 543 -46.27 -35.25 -17.81
C VAL A 543 -45.58 -36.41 -18.51
#